data_AF-A0A6L6TAI0-F1
#
_entry.id   AF-A0A6L6TAI0-F1
#
_cell.length_a   1.000
_cell.length_b   1.000
_cell.length_c   1.000
_cell.angle_alpha   90.00
_cell.angle_beta   90.00
_cell.angle_gamma   90.00
#
_symmetry.space_group_name_H-M   'P 1'
#
loop_
_entity.id
_entity.type
_entity.pdbx_description
1 polymer ?
#
loop_
_entity_poly.entity_id
_entity_poly.type
_entity_poly.pdbx_seq_one_letter_code
_entity_poly.pdbx_strand_id
1 'polypeptide(L)'
;MTRLLLPLEHPTATAEHAAEDALLHALKRLPRRVQQVFLLNRLDQLDFATLSARLDLPLSSIERHMNQALQAGRSRLDVLASVAGQWYVRLQSPHVTACERIDFRRWLDADPANLQAFHDTELRWRSLLAPARQLGQDGWYRQGRAALSLGGCSIAMGLGVAALLLFGFWA
;
A
#
# COMPACT_ATOMS: atom_id res chain seq x y z
N MET A 1 -5.74 24.14 52.82
CA MET A 1 -5.01 22.97 52.27
C MET A 1 -5.45 22.77 50.83
N THR A 2 -4.76 23.39 49.89
CA THR A 2 -5.11 23.41 48.46
C THR A 2 -4.01 22.69 47.69
N ARG A 3 -4.23 21.41 47.38
CA ARG A 3 -3.39 20.69 46.42
C ARG A 3 -3.85 21.08 45.01
N LEU A 4 -2.95 21.75 44.31
CA LEU A 4 -3.05 22.19 42.92
C LEU A 4 -3.35 21.00 42.01
N LEU A 5 -4.48 21.05 41.30
CA LEU A 5 -4.75 20.22 40.13
C LEU A 5 -3.91 20.79 38.98
N LEU A 6 -2.77 20.18 38.70
CA LEU A 6 -2.01 20.44 37.48
C LEU A 6 -2.85 19.95 36.28
N PRO A 7 -3.19 20.81 35.31
CA PRO A 7 -3.72 20.35 34.03
C PRO A 7 -2.64 19.51 33.34
N LEU A 8 -2.91 18.22 33.16
CA LEU A 8 -2.14 17.40 32.23
C LEU A 8 -2.47 17.91 30.82
N GLU A 9 -1.70 18.88 30.33
CA GLU A 9 -1.74 19.24 28.92
C GLU A 9 -1.36 17.99 28.13
N HIS A 10 -2.31 17.39 27.43
CA HIS A 10 -2.12 16.17 26.66
C HIS A 10 -1.34 16.51 25.38
N PRO A 11 -0.02 16.23 25.30
CA PRO A 11 0.77 16.53 24.10
C PRO A 11 0.52 15.49 22.99
N THR A 12 -0.34 14.50 23.25
CA THR A 12 -0.50 13.29 22.45
C THR A 12 -1.27 13.54 21.17
N ALA A 13 -2.36 14.29 21.21
CA ALA A 13 -3.20 14.51 20.04
C ALA A 13 -2.41 15.19 18.90
N THR A 14 -1.70 16.28 19.18
CA THR A 14 -0.94 17.01 18.13
C THR A 14 0.21 16.17 17.55
N ALA A 15 0.90 15.39 18.38
CA ALA A 15 1.99 14.51 17.95
C ALA A 15 1.49 13.32 17.11
N GLU A 16 0.35 12.74 17.47
CA GLU A 16 -0.29 11.65 16.72
C GLU A 16 -0.73 12.10 15.34
N HIS A 17 -1.39 13.27 15.23
CA HIS A 17 -1.80 13.83 13.94
C HIS A 17 -0.58 14.13 13.05
N ALA A 18 0.50 14.70 13.62
CA ALA A 18 1.73 14.96 12.87
C ALA A 18 2.41 13.67 12.36
N ALA A 19 2.38 12.59 13.16
CA ALA A 19 2.91 11.29 12.76
C ALA A 19 2.06 10.65 11.66
N GLU A 20 0.73 10.75 11.76
CA GLU A 20 -0.20 10.28 10.73
C GLU A 20 -0.01 11.03 9.41
N ASP A 21 0.11 12.36 9.47
CA ASP A 21 0.39 13.20 8.32
C ASP A 21 1.73 12.83 7.66
N ALA A 22 2.78 12.59 8.46
CA ALA A 22 4.08 12.16 7.94
C ALA A 22 3.98 10.81 7.21
N LEU A 23 3.21 9.86 7.74
CA LEU A 23 2.96 8.56 7.09
C LEU A 23 2.17 8.72 5.80
N LEU A 24 1.12 9.55 5.79
CA LEU A 24 0.36 9.85 4.57
C LEU A 24 1.26 10.43 3.49
N HIS A 25 2.10 11.42 3.84
CA HIS A 25 3.04 12.02 2.90
C HIS A 25 4.05 10.99 2.38
N ALA A 26 4.55 10.11 3.23
CA ALA A 26 5.45 9.04 2.82
C ALA A 26 4.77 8.07 1.83
N LEU A 27 3.51 7.68 2.08
CA LEU A 27 2.73 6.84 1.18
C LEU A 27 2.45 7.52 -0.16
N LYS A 28 2.10 8.82 -0.16
CA LYS A 28 1.87 9.61 -1.37
C LYS A 28 3.09 9.69 -2.29
N ARG A 29 4.30 9.61 -1.72
CA ARG A 29 5.57 9.62 -2.49
C ARG A 29 5.93 8.28 -3.13
N LEU A 30 5.27 7.19 -2.74
CA LEU A 30 5.51 5.88 -3.36
C LEU A 30 5.06 5.86 -4.83
N PRO A 31 5.66 5.01 -5.68
CA PRO A 31 5.17 4.81 -7.04
C PRO A 31 3.70 4.38 -7.05
N ARG A 32 2.93 4.80 -8.06
CA ARG A 32 1.48 4.51 -8.15
C ARG A 32 1.15 3.01 -8.07
N ARG A 33 1.98 2.15 -8.67
CA ARG A 33 1.79 0.69 -8.56
C ARG A 33 1.98 0.15 -7.16
N VAL A 34 2.93 0.69 -6.40
CA VAL A 34 3.14 0.33 -4.99
C VAL A 34 1.93 0.72 -4.16
N GLN A 35 1.47 1.96 -4.33
CA GLN A 35 0.25 2.45 -3.67
C GLN A 35 -0.96 1.57 -4.01
N GLN A 36 -1.14 1.20 -5.28
CA GLN A 36 -2.27 0.39 -5.70
C GLN A 36 -2.27 -1.02 -5.07
N VAL A 37 -1.12 -1.72 -5.10
CA VAL A 37 -0.99 -3.04 -4.46
C VAL A 37 -1.29 -2.94 -2.96
N PHE A 38 -0.70 -1.94 -2.30
CA PHE A 38 -0.91 -1.69 -0.89
C PHE A 38 -2.38 -1.40 -0.56
N LEU A 39 -3.06 -0.53 -1.30
CA LEU A 39 -4.45 -0.17 -1.05
C LEU A 39 -5.41 -1.33 -1.29
N LEU A 40 -5.21 -2.11 -2.36
CA LEU A 40 -6.01 -3.30 -2.63
C LEU A 40 -5.85 -4.36 -1.54
N ASN A 41 -4.64 -4.55 -1.01
CA ASN A 41 -4.43 -5.43 0.14
C ASN A 41 -5.04 -4.84 1.42
N ARG A 42 -4.78 -3.55 1.69
CA ARG A 42 -5.07 -2.95 2.99
C ARG A 42 -6.55 -2.62 3.19
N LEU A 43 -7.22 -2.11 2.15
CA LEU A 43 -8.60 -1.65 2.20
C LEU A 43 -9.59 -2.71 1.66
N ASP A 44 -9.22 -3.38 0.58
CA ASP A 44 -10.07 -4.40 -0.06
C ASP A 44 -9.72 -5.84 0.37
N GLN A 45 -8.71 -6.00 1.27
CA GLN A 45 -8.34 -7.28 1.88
C GLN A 45 -7.96 -8.39 0.88
N LEU A 46 -7.48 -8.01 -0.30
CA LEU A 46 -7.05 -8.99 -1.30
C LEU A 46 -5.74 -9.66 -0.86
N ASP A 47 -5.71 -10.99 -0.94
CA ASP A 47 -4.49 -11.77 -0.72
C ASP A 47 -3.51 -11.65 -1.89
N PHE A 48 -2.29 -12.14 -1.69
CA PHE A 48 -1.23 -11.98 -2.69
C PHE A 48 -1.49 -12.76 -3.98
N ALA A 49 -2.16 -13.91 -3.89
CA ALA A 49 -2.55 -14.70 -5.07
C ALA A 49 -3.54 -13.93 -5.94
N THR A 50 -4.57 -13.36 -5.32
CA THR A 50 -5.60 -12.55 -5.98
C THR A 50 -5.02 -11.26 -6.53
N LEU A 51 -4.12 -10.60 -5.81
CA LEU A 51 -3.41 -9.41 -6.31
C LEU A 51 -2.55 -9.74 -7.54
N SER A 52 -1.83 -10.86 -7.49
CA SER A 52 -0.99 -11.34 -8.59
C SER A 52 -1.82 -11.58 -9.84
N ALA A 53 -2.93 -12.32 -9.73
CA ALA A 53 -3.85 -12.56 -10.83
C ALA A 53 -4.52 -11.28 -11.35
N ARG A 54 -5.03 -10.42 -10.44
CA ARG A 54 -5.78 -9.21 -10.81
C ARG A 54 -4.91 -8.15 -11.49
N LEU A 55 -3.67 -8.00 -11.04
CA LEU A 55 -2.75 -6.99 -11.54
C LEU A 55 -1.82 -7.52 -12.63
N ASP A 56 -1.83 -8.83 -12.88
CA ASP A 56 -0.90 -9.54 -13.77
C ASP A 56 0.55 -9.21 -13.40
N LEU A 57 0.88 -9.44 -12.13
CA LEU A 57 2.21 -9.21 -11.56
C LEU A 57 2.71 -10.49 -10.92
N PRO A 58 4.00 -10.83 -11.06
CA PRO A 58 4.57 -11.97 -10.35
C PRO A 58 4.53 -11.72 -8.83
N LEU A 59 4.34 -12.79 -8.04
CA LEU A 59 4.26 -12.70 -6.58
C LEU A 59 5.46 -11.98 -5.95
N SER A 60 6.66 -12.18 -6.49
CA SER A 60 7.88 -11.47 -6.04
C SER A 60 7.76 -9.94 -6.19
N SER A 61 7.03 -9.45 -7.19
CA SER A 61 6.76 -8.02 -7.34
C SER A 61 5.72 -7.53 -6.34
N ILE A 62 4.70 -8.34 -6.02
CA ILE A 62 3.74 -8.02 -4.96
C ILE A 62 4.47 -7.92 -3.62
N GLU A 63 5.29 -8.92 -3.25
CA GLU A 63 6.08 -8.93 -2.03
C GLU A 63 6.99 -7.70 -1.93
N ARG A 64 7.68 -7.34 -3.01
CA ARG A 64 8.53 -6.15 -3.07
C ARG A 64 7.71 -4.85 -2.90
N HIS A 65 6.58 -4.72 -3.57
CA HIS A 65 5.71 -3.54 -3.42
C HIS A 65 5.16 -3.42 -1.99
N MET A 66 4.74 -4.54 -1.40
CA MET A 66 4.27 -4.57 -0.01
C MET A 66 5.37 -4.17 0.97
N ASN A 67 6.60 -4.66 0.77
CA ASN A 67 7.77 -4.22 1.54
C ASN A 67 8.03 -2.72 1.39
N GLN A 68 7.93 -2.16 0.18
CA GLN A 68 8.12 -0.72 -0.04
C GLN A 68 7.07 0.12 0.71
N ALA A 69 5.80 -0.29 0.68
CA ALA A 69 4.75 0.37 1.46
C ALA A 69 5.01 0.25 2.97
N LEU A 70 5.36 -0.94 3.43
CA LEU A 70 5.78 -1.21 4.80
C LEU A 70 7.08 -0.55 5.19
N GLN A 71 7.83 0.13 4.32
CA GLN A 71 9.05 0.86 4.66
C GLN A 71 8.90 2.38 4.43
N ALA A 72 7.73 2.83 3.98
CA ALA A 72 7.45 4.24 3.72
C ALA A 72 7.58 5.13 4.96
N GLY A 73 8.56 6.03 4.98
CA GLY A 73 8.80 6.93 6.11
C GLY A 73 9.69 6.34 7.22
N ARG A 74 10.18 5.10 7.07
CA ARG A 74 11.26 4.58 7.92
C ARG A 74 12.63 5.06 7.46
N SER A 75 13.57 5.11 8.41
CA SER A 75 14.99 5.29 8.10
C SER A 75 15.50 4.08 7.32
N ARG A 76 16.28 4.33 6.26
CA ARG A 76 16.92 3.24 5.48
C ARG A 76 18.00 2.50 6.26
N LEU A 77 18.49 3.08 7.35
CA LEU A 77 19.55 2.51 8.18
C LEU A 77 19.01 1.49 9.19
N ASP A 78 17.69 1.37 9.34
CA ASP A 78 17.07 0.41 10.24
C ASP A 78 16.96 -0.98 9.60
N VAL A 79 18.07 -1.71 9.69
CA VAL A 79 18.22 -3.05 9.09
C VAL A 79 17.26 -4.05 9.75
N LEU A 80 17.11 -4.02 11.08
CA LEU A 80 16.23 -4.95 11.79
C LEU A 80 14.77 -4.74 11.40
N ALA A 81 14.30 -3.50 11.33
CA ALA A 81 12.95 -3.22 10.87
C ALA A 81 12.73 -3.62 9.41
N SER A 82 13.77 -3.55 8.57
CA SER A 82 13.73 -4.05 7.20
C SER A 82 13.60 -5.57 7.12
N VAL A 83 14.39 -6.32 7.89
CA VAL A 83 14.29 -7.78 7.95
C VAL A 83 12.94 -8.22 8.52
N ALA A 84 12.48 -7.58 9.59
CA ALA A 84 11.15 -7.80 10.16
C ALA A 84 10.03 -7.54 9.15
N GLY A 85 10.12 -6.47 8.37
CA GLY A 85 9.21 -6.15 7.27
C GLY A 85 9.19 -7.24 6.19
N GLN A 86 10.35 -7.75 5.81
CA GLN A 86 10.47 -8.82 4.83
C GLN A 86 9.80 -10.10 5.32
N TRP A 87 10.02 -10.50 6.57
CA TRP A 87 9.32 -11.64 7.17
C TRP A 87 7.81 -11.43 7.22
N TYR A 88 7.35 -10.25 7.67
CA TYR A 88 5.93 -9.93 7.74
C TYR A 88 5.22 -10.07 6.38
N VAL A 89 5.87 -9.64 5.30
CA VAL A 89 5.35 -9.80 3.94
C VAL A 89 5.44 -11.26 3.48
N ARG A 90 6.59 -11.92 3.67
CA ARG A 90 6.81 -13.28 3.18
C ARG A 90 5.83 -14.28 3.79
N LEU A 91 5.49 -14.13 5.07
CA LEU A 91 4.54 -15.00 5.77
C LEU A 91 3.11 -14.90 5.24
N GLN A 92 2.74 -13.83 4.54
CA GLN A 92 1.44 -13.67 3.88
C GLN A 92 1.40 -14.30 2.48
N SER A 93 2.57 -14.66 1.93
CA SER A 93 2.66 -15.23 0.59
C SER A 93 2.10 -16.66 0.56
N PRO A 94 1.31 -17.03 -0.47
CA PRO A 94 0.75 -18.37 -0.59
C PRO A 94 1.82 -19.47 -0.77
N HIS A 95 3.03 -19.08 -1.19
CA HIS A 95 4.14 -20.01 -1.42
C HIS A 95 5.16 -20.03 -0.28
N VAL A 96 4.79 -19.57 0.91
CA VAL A 96 5.65 -19.74 2.09
C VAL A 96 5.75 -21.23 2.44
N THR A 97 6.97 -21.73 2.49
CA THR A 97 7.27 -23.14 2.78
C THR A 97 7.38 -23.41 4.27
N ALA A 98 7.33 -24.69 4.66
CA ALA A 98 7.57 -25.11 6.05
C ALA A 98 8.99 -24.74 6.51
N CYS A 99 10.00 -24.88 5.64
CA CYS A 99 11.38 -24.49 5.94
C CYS A 99 11.49 -23.00 6.26
N GLU A 100 10.88 -22.12 5.45
CA GLU A 100 10.90 -20.67 5.70
C GLU A 100 10.22 -20.30 7.01
N ARG A 101 9.16 -21.01 7.42
CA ARG A 101 8.52 -20.81 8.73
C ARG A 101 9.43 -21.22 9.89
N ILE A 102 10.23 -22.27 9.72
CA ILE A 102 11.23 -22.68 10.70
C ILE A 102 12.35 -21.63 10.77
N ASP A 103 12.80 -21.11 9.63
CA ASP A 103 13.84 -20.07 9.60
C ASP A 103 13.34 -18.76 10.22
N PHE A 104 12.08 -18.39 9.98
CA PHE A 104 11.43 -17.28 10.68
C PHE A 104 11.44 -17.48 12.19
N ARG A 105 11.05 -18.68 12.66
CA ARG A 105 11.06 -19.00 14.11
C ARG A 105 12.47 -18.91 14.68
N ARG A 106 13.46 -19.48 14.01
CA ARG A 106 14.87 -19.39 14.41
C ARG A 106 15.34 -17.95 14.48
N TRP A 107 14.94 -17.11 13.52
CA TRP A 107 15.28 -15.69 13.54
C TRP A 107 14.63 -14.98 14.73
N LEU A 108 13.36 -15.24 15.05
CA LEU A 108 12.70 -14.68 16.23
C LEU A 108 13.39 -15.07 17.54
N ASP A 109 13.80 -16.34 17.67
CA ASP A 109 14.37 -16.88 18.90
C ASP A 109 15.86 -16.53 19.07
N ALA A 110 16.54 -16.07 18.02
CA ALA A 110 17.97 -15.77 18.03
C ALA A 110 18.33 -14.51 18.85
N ASP A 111 17.46 -13.51 18.91
CA ASP A 111 17.68 -12.25 19.64
C ASP A 111 16.33 -11.62 20.02
N PRO A 112 16.09 -11.23 21.29
CA PRO A 112 14.91 -10.47 21.69
C PRO A 112 14.63 -9.22 20.85
N ALA A 113 15.67 -8.58 20.30
CA ALA A 113 15.52 -7.44 19.39
C ALA A 113 14.78 -7.81 18.08
N ASN A 114 14.91 -9.04 17.60
CA ASN A 114 14.20 -9.52 16.41
C ASN A 114 12.69 -9.62 16.68
N LEU A 115 12.32 -10.17 17.84
CA LEU A 115 10.93 -10.23 18.28
C LEU A 115 10.32 -8.83 18.40
N GLN A 116 11.05 -7.90 19.03
CA GLN A 116 10.60 -6.52 19.14
C GLN A 116 10.43 -5.85 17.78
N ALA A 117 11.41 -6.00 16.88
CA ALA A 117 11.33 -5.44 15.53
C ALA A 117 10.16 -6.00 14.71
N PHE A 118 9.83 -7.28 14.90
CA PHE A 118 8.66 -7.90 14.30
C PHE A 118 7.35 -7.32 14.86
N HIS A 119 7.23 -7.21 16.18
CA HIS A 119 6.08 -6.59 16.83
C HIS A 119 5.88 -5.12 16.39
N ASP A 120 6.96 -4.34 16.29
CA ASP A 120 6.92 -2.96 15.83
C ASP A 120 6.47 -2.86 14.36
N THR A 121 6.77 -3.89 13.55
CA THR A 121 6.27 -3.99 12.17
C THR A 121 4.77 -4.26 12.13
N GLU A 122 4.22 -5.07 13.03
CA GLU A 122 2.77 -5.28 13.14
C GLU A 122 2.03 -4.02 13.58
N LEU A 123 2.55 -3.32 14.61
CA LEU A 123 2.02 -2.02 15.05
C LEU A 123 2.05 -1.01 13.91
N ARG A 124 3.16 -0.97 13.17
CA ARG A 124 3.28 -0.09 12.02
C ARG A 124 2.27 -0.44 10.93
N TRP A 125 2.08 -1.71 10.60
CA TRP A 125 1.06 -2.11 9.64
C TRP A 125 -0.36 -1.65 10.05
N ARG A 126 -0.67 -1.70 11.35
CA ARG A 126 -1.93 -1.17 11.89
C ARG A 126 -2.02 0.36 11.71
N SER A 127 -0.95 1.10 12.01
CA SER A 127 -0.90 2.56 11.86
C SER A 127 -1.13 3.05 10.42
N LEU A 128 -0.79 2.22 9.42
CA LEU A 128 -0.98 2.58 8.01
C LEU A 128 -2.44 2.59 7.54
N LEU A 129 -3.40 2.11 8.34
CA LEU A 129 -4.80 2.02 7.92
C LEU A 129 -5.46 3.39 7.71
N ALA A 130 -5.28 4.32 8.65
CA ALA A 130 -5.87 5.65 8.57
C ALA A 130 -5.34 6.43 7.35
N PRO A 131 -4.01 6.53 7.11
CA PRO A 131 -3.51 7.19 5.92
C PRO A 131 -3.82 6.41 4.62
N ALA A 132 -3.99 5.08 4.66
CA ALA A 132 -4.48 4.32 3.51
C ALA A 132 -5.90 4.73 3.10
N ARG A 133 -6.81 4.90 4.07
CA ARG A 133 -8.19 5.34 3.80
C ARG A 133 -8.22 6.72 3.15
N GLN A 134 -7.40 7.65 3.66
CA GLN A 134 -7.28 8.98 3.08
C GLN A 134 -6.66 8.94 1.68
N LEU A 135 -5.62 8.13 1.45
CA LEU A 135 -5.00 7.98 0.13
C LEU A 135 -5.92 7.32 -0.90
N GLY A 136 -6.80 6.41 -0.45
CA GLY A 136 -7.73 5.65 -1.27
C GLY A 136 -9.13 6.26 -1.38
N GLN A 137 -9.37 7.47 -0.85
CA GLN A 137 -10.70 8.06 -0.73
C GLN A 137 -11.46 8.12 -2.06
N ASP A 138 -10.75 8.40 -3.16
CA ASP A 138 -11.33 8.52 -4.50
C ASP A 138 -11.52 7.17 -5.23
N GLY A 139 -11.13 6.05 -4.63
CA GLY A 139 -11.32 4.71 -5.19
C GLY A 139 -10.49 4.37 -6.44
N TRP A 140 -9.60 5.26 -6.88
CA TRP A 140 -8.78 5.12 -8.10
C TRP A 140 -8.02 3.78 -8.19
N TYR A 141 -7.58 3.25 -7.05
CA TYR A 141 -6.77 2.03 -6.96
C TYR A 141 -7.53 0.75 -7.36
N ARG A 142 -8.87 0.78 -7.37
CA ARG A 142 -9.71 -0.36 -7.76
C ARG A 142 -9.77 -0.57 -9.27
N GLN A 143 -9.42 0.46 -10.05
CA GLN A 143 -9.45 0.37 -11.50
C GLN A 143 -8.32 -0.55 -12.00
N GLY A 144 -8.70 -1.58 -12.76
CA GLY A 144 -7.76 -2.46 -13.46
C GLY A 144 -7.02 -1.72 -14.58
N ARG A 145 -6.19 -2.43 -15.36
CA ARG A 145 -5.38 -1.91 -16.48
C ARG A 145 -6.06 -0.87 -17.42
N ALA A 146 -7.39 -0.80 -17.46
CA ALA A 146 -8.16 0.12 -18.29
C ALA A 146 -7.96 1.62 -17.99
N ALA A 147 -7.64 2.04 -16.76
CA ALA A 147 -7.63 3.48 -16.42
C ALA A 147 -6.29 4.21 -16.60
N LEU A 148 -5.18 3.48 -16.81
CA LEU A 148 -3.87 4.10 -17.04
C LEU A 148 -3.55 4.33 -18.54
N SER A 149 -4.51 4.07 -19.44
CA SER A 149 -4.41 4.49 -20.85
C SER A 149 -5.01 5.88 -21.13
N LEU A 150 -5.43 6.62 -20.10
CA LEU A 150 -5.88 8.00 -20.25
C LEU A 150 -4.69 8.98 -20.29
N GLY A 151 -3.76 8.70 -21.19
CA GLY A 151 -2.56 9.48 -21.46
C GLY A 151 -2.22 9.39 -22.93
N GLY A 152 -3.18 9.74 -23.79
CA GLY A 152 -2.95 9.86 -25.23
C GLY A 152 -4.05 9.26 -26.10
N CYS A 153 -5.24 9.85 -26.08
CA CYS A 153 -6.00 10.14 -27.31
C CYS A 153 -7.20 11.00 -26.94
N SER A 154 -7.17 12.19 -27.50
CA SER A 154 -8.13 13.26 -27.42
C SER A 154 -9.54 12.79 -27.74
N ILE A 155 -10.51 13.47 -27.12
CA ILE A 155 -11.89 13.53 -27.58
C ILE A 155 -11.88 13.84 -29.09
N ALA A 156 -12.19 12.85 -29.91
CA ALA A 156 -12.62 13.04 -31.30
C ALA A 156 -14.12 12.68 -31.40
N MET A 157 -14.94 13.35 -30.58
CA MET A 157 -16.32 13.59 -30.96
C MET A 157 -16.30 14.76 -31.94
N GLY A 158 -16.49 14.48 -33.23
CA GLY A 158 -16.58 15.53 -34.23
C GLY A 158 -16.71 15.01 -35.65
N LEU A 159 -17.96 14.86 -36.10
CA LEU A 159 -18.42 15.02 -37.49
C LEU A 159 -17.97 13.96 -38.52
N GLY A 160 -18.79 12.90 -38.65
CA GLY A 160 -18.74 11.97 -39.77
C GLY A 160 -20.09 11.33 -40.13
N VAL A 161 -21.22 12.01 -39.85
CA VAL A 161 -22.59 11.50 -40.12
C VAL A 161 -23.26 12.19 -41.33
N ALA A 162 -22.52 12.88 -42.21
CA ALA A 162 -23.17 13.71 -43.25
C ALA A 162 -22.71 13.53 -44.71
N ALA A 163 -22.16 12.37 -45.12
CA ALA A 163 -21.69 12.23 -46.52
C ALA A 163 -21.89 10.86 -47.20
N LEU A 164 -22.83 10.02 -46.76
CA LEU A 164 -23.15 8.75 -47.46
C LEU A 164 -24.66 8.51 -47.64
N LEU A 165 -25.42 9.56 -47.99
CA LEU A 165 -26.80 9.44 -48.47
C LEU A 165 -27.07 10.18 -49.80
N LEU A 166 -26.05 10.43 -50.62
CA LEU A 166 -26.22 11.12 -51.91
C LEU A 166 -25.70 10.38 -53.16
N PHE A 167 -25.32 9.10 -53.07
CA PHE A 167 -24.82 8.35 -54.25
C PHE A 167 -25.49 6.98 -54.50
N GLY A 168 -26.74 6.80 -54.05
CA GLY A 168 -27.47 5.54 -54.21
C GLY A 168 -28.82 5.64 -54.91
N PHE A 169 -29.11 6.72 -55.64
CA PHE A 169 -30.42 6.89 -56.25
C PHE A 169 -30.39 7.73 -57.54
N TRP A 170 -29.62 7.33 -58.55
CA TRP A 170 -29.87 7.58 -59.99
C TRP A 170 -28.66 7.11 -60.83
N ALA A 171 -28.75 5.91 -61.42
CA ALA A 171 -28.21 5.47 -62.72
C ALA A 171 -28.29 3.94 -62.81
#